data_AF-A0A7C1MLP2-F1
#
_entry.id   AF-A0A7C1MLP2-F1
#
_cell.length_a   1.000
_cell.length_b   1.000
_cell.length_c   1.000
_cell.angle_alpha   90.00
_cell.angle_beta   90.00
_cell.angle_gamma   90.00
#
_symmetry.space_group_name_H-M   'P 1'
#
loop_
_entity.id
_entity.type
_entity.pdbx_description
1 polymer ?
#
loop_
_entity_poly.entity_id
_entity_poly.type
_entity_poly.pdbx_seq_one_letter_code
_entity_poly.pdbx_strand_id
1 'polypeptide(L)' 'MSRAWQVLNEASKAAGVQKKVFPHLLRHSDAIIRLRKTGNPKALQYHLGHNTPAMTLRYLSTLTQEDALRVQQEVEFEG' A
#
# COMPACT_ATOMS: atom_id res chain seq x y z
N MET A 1 -22.97 5.03 -13.46
CA MET A 1 -21.65 4.66 -12.88
C MET A 1 -20.60 4.66 -13.97
N SER A 2 -19.37 5.11 -13.71
CA SER A 2 -18.32 5.16 -14.73
C SER A 2 -17.81 3.75 -15.11
N ARG A 3 -17.31 3.58 -16.35
CA ARG A 3 -16.74 2.31 -16.83
C ARG A 3 -15.59 1.82 -15.94
N ALA A 4 -14.75 2.75 -15.45
CA ALA A 4 -13.66 2.44 -14.54
C ALA A 4 -14.15 1.78 -13.23
N TRP A 5 -15.31 2.21 -12.72
CA TRP A 5 -15.88 1.63 -11.51
C TRP A 5 -16.42 0.21 -11.73
N GLN A 6 -17.00 -0.06 -12.90
CA GLN A 6 -17.47 -1.40 -13.27
C GLN A 6 -16.30 -2.38 -13.33
N VAL A 7 -15.24 -2.03 -14.07
CA VAL A 7 -14.03 -2.85 -14.21
C VAL A 7 -13.41 -3.14 -12.85
N LEU A 8 -13.33 -2.14 -11.97
CA LEU A 8 -12.79 -2.31 -10.63
C LEU A 8 -13.59 -3.32 -9.78
N ASN A 9 -14.92 -3.23 -9.83
CA ASN A 9 -15.78 -4.15 -9.08
C ASN A 9 -15.73 -5.58 -9.63
N GLU A 10 -15.72 -5.73 -10.96
CA GLU A 10 -15.57 -7.03 -11.63
C GLU A 10 -14.25 -7.70 -11.21
N ALA A 11 -13.14 -6.96 -11.28
CA ALA A 11 -11.83 -7.44 -10.85
C ALA A 11 -11.79 -7.79 -9.36
N SER A 12 -12.37 -6.95 -8.51
CA SER A 12 -12.45 -7.20 -7.05
C SER A 12 -13.22 -8.49 -6.74
N LYS A 13 -14.33 -8.73 -7.43
CA LYS A 13 -15.14 -9.96 -7.26
C LYS A 13 -14.39 -11.19 -7.77
N ALA A 14 -13.77 -11.11 -8.95
CA ALA A 14 -13.00 -12.20 -9.53
C ALA A 14 -11.80 -12.59 -8.64
N ALA A 15 -11.18 -11.62 -7.97
CA ALA A 15 -10.08 -11.86 -7.03
C ALA A 15 -10.53 -12.34 -5.64
N GLY A 16 -11.83 -12.49 -5.37
CA GLY A 16 -12.34 -12.91 -4.07
C GLY A 16 -12.11 -11.91 -2.93
N VAL A 17 -11.83 -10.64 -3.24
CA VAL A 17 -11.55 -9.61 -2.23
C VAL A 17 -12.86 -9.19 -1.56
N GLN A 18 -13.00 -9.53 -0.28
CA GLN A 18 -14.21 -9.21 0.51
C GLN A 18 -14.29 -7.72 0.89
N LYS A 19 -13.13 -7.06 1.03
CA LYS A 19 -13.06 -5.63 1.34
C LYS A 19 -13.45 -4.80 0.13
N LYS A 20 -14.17 -3.69 0.36
CA LYS A 20 -14.48 -2.73 -0.71
C LYS A 20 -13.20 -2.17 -1.34
N VAL A 21 -13.04 -2.39 -2.64
CA VAL A 21 -11.93 -1.84 -3.44
C VAL A 21 -12.36 -0.53 -4.09
N PHE A 22 -11.50 0.49 -4.00
CA PHE A 22 -11.72 1.82 -4.60
C PHE A 22 -10.36 2.44 -4.98
N PRO A 23 -10.31 3.42 -5.90
CA PRO A 23 -9.04 3.93 -6.44
C PRO A 23 -8.02 4.38 -5.39
N HIS A 24 -8.46 5.03 -4.31
CA HIS A 24 -7.57 5.48 -3.26
C HIS A 24 -6.95 4.32 -2.46
N LEU A 25 -7.66 3.20 -2.30
CA LEU A 25 -7.11 1.99 -1.68
C LEU A 25 -5.99 1.38 -2.54
N LEU A 26 -6.21 1.28 -3.86
CA LEU A 26 -5.19 0.77 -4.78
C LEU A 26 -3.94 1.67 -4.81
N ARG A 27 -4.15 2.99 -4.83
CA ARG A 27 -3.05 3.96 -4.76
C ARG A 27 -2.25 3.81 -3.46
N HIS A 28 -2.92 3.54 -2.35
CA HIS A 28 -2.25 3.31 -1.08
C HIS A 28 -1.36 2.04 -1.14
N SER A 29 -1.88 0.95 -1.69
CA SER A 29 -1.10 -0.29 -1.89
C SER A 29 0.10 -0.09 -2.83
N ASP A 30 -0.05 0.60 -3.96
CA ASP A 30 1.08 0.93 -4.87
C ASP A 30 2.16 1.73 -4.14
N ALA A 31 1.77 2.71 -3.33
CA ALA A 31 2.71 3.54 -2.58
C ALA A 31 3.56 2.72 -1.60
N ILE A 32 2.94 1.81 -0.84
CA ILE A 32 3.65 0.92 0.10
C ILE A 32 4.60 -0.01 -0.67
N ILE A 33 4.12 -0.68 -1.72
CA ILE A 33 4.94 -1.61 -2.51
C ILE A 33 6.16 -0.91 -3.10
N ARG A 34 5.96 0.29 -3.67
CA ARG A 34 7.05 1.09 -4.22
C ARG A 34 8.04 1.54 -3.16
N LEU A 35 7.55 1.97 -2.01
CA LEU A 35 8.40 2.38 -0.90
C LEU A 35 9.25 1.21 -0.39
N ARG A 36 8.64 0.04 -0.20
CA ARG A 36 9.33 -1.19 0.20
C ARG A 36 10.42 -1.60 -0.79
N LYS A 37 10.14 -1.49 -2.09
CA LYS A 37 11.09 -1.85 -3.16
C LYS A 37 12.24 -0.86 -3.34
N THR A 38 11.99 0.43 -3.14
CA THR A 38 12.95 1.49 -3.50
C THR A 38 13.65 2.13 -2.31
N GLY A 39 13.05 2.07 -1.11
CA GLY A 39 13.50 2.79 0.07
C GLY A 39 13.52 4.32 -0.08
N ASN A 40 13.01 4.87 -1.17
CA ASN A 40 13.20 6.28 -1.53
C ASN A 40 11.88 7.07 -1.43
N PRO A 41 11.63 7.78 -0.31
CA PRO A 41 10.43 8.58 -0.13
C PRO A 41 10.36 9.79 -1.06
N LYS A 42 11.50 10.30 -1.56
CA LYS A 42 11.51 11.43 -2.51
C LYS A 42 11.01 11.00 -3.89
N ALA A 43 11.46 9.85 -4.37
CA ALA A 43 10.96 9.24 -5.60
C ALA A 43 9.46 8.93 -5.49
N LEU A 44 9.02 8.41 -4.34
CA LEU A 44 7.59 8.17 -4.09
C LEU A 44 6.78 9.47 -4.09
N GLN A 45 7.30 10.54 -3.48
CA GLN A 45 6.63 11.85 -3.48
C GLN A 45 6.40 12.37 -4.91
N TYR A 46 7.41 12.25 -5.78
CA TYR A 46 7.30 12.65 -7.19
C TYR A 46 6.28 11.78 -7.94
N HIS A 47 6.36 10.44 -7.80
CA HIS A 47 5.44 9.49 -8.42
C HIS A 47 3.97 9.76 -8.04
N LEU A 48 3.74 10.11 -6.78
CA LEU A 48 2.41 10.42 -6.27
C LEU A 48 1.97 11.86 -6.55
N GLY A 49 2.86 12.76 -7.00
CA GLY A 49 2.52 14.18 -7.15
C GLY A 49 2.16 14.85 -5.82
N HIS A 50 2.81 14.46 -4.73
CA HIS A 50 2.54 15.02 -3.41
C HIS A 50 3.24 16.36 -3.20
N ASN A 51 2.46 17.39 -2.86
CA ASN A 51 2.96 18.74 -2.66
C ASN A 51 3.85 18.88 -1.41
N THR A 52 3.61 18.05 -0.39
CA THR A 52 4.43 18.07 0.84
C THR A 52 5.01 16.70 1.15
N PRO A 53 6.23 16.63 1.72
CA PRO A 53 6.81 15.37 2.19
C PRO A 53 5.93 14.65 3.21
N ALA A 54 5.24 15.40 4.07
CA ALA A 54 4.35 14.86 5.10
C ALA A 54 3.26 13.95 4.55
N MET A 55 2.75 14.20 3.33
CA MET A 55 1.78 13.32 2.67
C MET A 55 2.39 11.94 2.35
N THR A 56 3.67 11.90 1.97
CA THR A 56 4.39 10.67 1.63
C THR A 56 4.89 9.92 2.86
N LEU A 57 5.33 10.63 3.91
CA LEU A 57 5.83 10.00 5.14
C LEU A 57 4.78 9.15 5.86
N ARG A 58 3.47 9.39 5.62
CA ARG A 58 2.37 8.53 6.12
C ARG A 58 2.51 7.06 5.71
N TYR A 59 3.15 6.77 4.58
CA TYR A 59 3.37 5.38 4.15
C TYR A 59 4.52 4.71 4.89
N LEU A 60 5.50 5.48 5.40
CA LEU A 60 6.58 4.92 6.20
C LEU A 60 6.04 4.34 7.50
N SER A 61 5.12 5.03 8.18
CA SER A 61 4.52 4.52 9.42
C SER A 61 3.79 3.20 9.22
N THR A 62 3.09 3.03 8.09
CA THR A 62 2.42 1.76 7.75
C THR A 62 3.44 0.67 7.43
N LEU A 63 4.47 1.00 6.64
CA LEU A 63 5.54 0.06 6.30
C LEU A 63 6.27 -0.43 7.55
N THR A 64 6.65 0.48 8.46
CA THR A 64 7.33 0.13 9.72
C THR A 64 6.49 -0.76 10.61
N GLN A 65 5.16 -0.58 10.61
CA GLN A 65 4.27 -1.43 11.39
C GLN A 65 4.20 -2.85 10.82
N GLU A 66 4.03 -2.98 9.50
CA GLU A 66 4.01 -4.29 8.83
C GLU A 66 5.35 -5.02 8.98
N ASP A 67 6.46 -4.30 8.81
CA ASP A 67 7.80 -4.88 8.93
C ASP A 67 8.09 -5.34 10.37
N ALA A 68 7.66 -4.58 11.38
CA ALA A 68 7.78 -4.98 12.79
C ALA A 68 6.99 -6.26 13.09
N LEU A 69 5.76 -6.39 12.55
CA LEU A 69 4.95 -7.60 12.69
C LEU A 69 5.60 -8.81 12.00
N ARG A 70 6.19 -8.60 10.81
CA ARG A 70 6.90 -9.66 10.09
C ARG A 70 8.10 -10.17 10.89
N VAL A 71 8.92 -9.27 11.45
CA VAL A 71 10.07 -9.65 12.30
C VAL A 71 9.62 -10.47 13.50
N GLN A 72 8.52 -10.09 14.16
CA GLN A 72 7.97 -10.87 15.27
C GLN A 72 7.53 -12.29 14.89
N GLN A 73 7.07 -12.50 13.65
CA GLN A 73 6.66 -13.82 13.16
C GLN A 73 7.84 -14.73 12.78
N GLU A 74 8.99 -14.15 12.47
CA GLU A 74 10.20 -14.88 12.06
C GLU A 74 11.06 -15.34 13.26
N VAL A 75 10.75 -14.88 14.49
CA VAL A 75 11.43 -15.35 15.70
C VAL A 75 10.83 -16.69 16.14
N GLU A 76 11.48 -17.79 15.77
CA GLU A 76 11.30 -19.06 16.48
C GLU A 76 11.89 -18.88 17.90
N PHE A 77 11.02 -18.93 18.91
CA PHE A 77 11.48 -19.04 20.28
C PHE A 77 11.99 -20.47 20.46
N GLU A 78 13.31 -20.65 20.40
CA GLU A 78 13.94 -21.89 20.85
C GLU A 78 13.55 -22.11 22.33
N GLY A 79 12.70 -23.10 22.56
CA GLY A 79 12.29 -23.57 23.88
C GLY A 79 13.10 -24.78 24.31
#